data_AF-A0A7J3ELR2-F1
#
_entry.id   AF-A0A7J3ELR2-F1
#
_cell.length_a   1.000
_cell.length_b   1.000
_cell.length_c   1.000
_cell.angle_alpha   90.00
_cell.angle_beta   90.00
_cell.angle_gamma   90.00
#
_symmetry.space_group_name_H-M   'P 1'
#
loop_
_entity.id
_entity.type
_entity.pdbx_description
1 polymer ?
#
loop_
_entity_poly.entity_id
_entity_poly.type
_entity_poly.pdbx_seq_one_letter_code
_entity_poly.pdbx_strand_id
1 'polypeptide(L)'
;MRTCSRNYGDPVDSYLYIGSNLSFIIVNPEEFISSVRKAKSREELERVLREADLKIIKEYATFPIVAHKPVIPGSSVKGNVRSRLELSFMPKNGYVRSCMIRASKQPTTQPPRGTQGWRHFRIWSKTLSFAREETCDYSEGKDGVCLICDLFGTTGLQSLINFSDFIGINVDYRTLSSLELPEGEKLEAAPPGSIFSGHIEFRNVKPEELGLLMYGMGLRDSREGRPVLFGKHKYRRLKVVLGVVRYVINSLSLTEFSESLRVDGTDVAPGSSVRDTNLDKLVRSLVKLTQEEFKEELADIDEVRELERVESGA
;
A
#
# COMPACT_ATOMS: atom_id res chain seq x y z
N MET A 1 -4.46 1.06 10.97
CA MET A 1 -5.10 0.61 9.72
C MET A 1 -6.10 -0.50 10.04
N ARG A 2 -7.27 -0.51 9.42
CA ARG A 2 -8.33 -1.49 9.66
C ARG A 2 -8.78 -2.11 8.33
N THR A 3 -9.01 -3.41 8.27
CA THR A 3 -9.68 -4.03 7.12
C THR A 3 -11.17 -3.68 7.14
N CYS A 4 -11.73 -3.26 6.00
CA CYS A 4 -13.12 -2.80 5.99
C CYS A 4 -14.09 -3.91 6.42
N SER A 5 -15.07 -3.55 7.23
CA SER A 5 -16.18 -4.45 7.59
C SER A 5 -17.48 -3.69 7.81
N ARG A 6 -18.59 -4.29 7.37
CA ARG A 6 -19.94 -3.74 7.55
C ARG A 6 -20.29 -3.54 9.03
N ASN A 7 -19.69 -4.31 9.92
CA ASN A 7 -19.82 -4.13 11.38
C ASN A 7 -19.31 -2.77 11.87
N TYR A 8 -18.41 -2.14 11.12
CA TYR A 8 -17.90 -0.79 11.39
C TYR A 8 -18.50 0.27 10.45
N GLY A 9 -19.59 -0.05 9.75
CA GLY A 9 -20.23 0.87 8.79
C GLY A 9 -19.47 1.05 7.47
N ASP A 10 -18.51 0.17 7.14
CA ASP A 10 -17.86 0.17 5.84
C ASP A 10 -18.79 -0.41 4.74
N PRO A 11 -18.58 -0.06 3.46
CA PRO A 11 -19.42 -0.55 2.36
C PRO A 11 -19.31 -2.06 2.12
N VAL A 12 -18.22 -2.69 2.59
CA VAL A 12 -17.89 -4.08 2.27
C VAL A 12 -17.13 -4.76 3.40
N ASP A 13 -17.31 -6.08 3.49
CA ASP A 13 -16.45 -6.96 4.29
C ASP A 13 -15.26 -7.38 3.45
N SER A 14 -14.07 -6.92 3.83
CA SER A 14 -12.84 -7.20 3.09
C SER A 14 -11.83 -7.96 3.93
N TYR A 15 -11.36 -9.06 3.37
CA TYR A 15 -10.17 -9.75 3.86
C TYR A 15 -8.92 -8.98 3.46
N LEU A 16 -7.80 -9.23 4.13
CA LEU A 16 -6.51 -8.68 3.73
C LEU A 16 -5.45 -9.76 3.62
N TYR A 17 -4.76 -9.78 2.49
CA TYR A 17 -3.58 -10.61 2.27
C TYR A 17 -2.38 -9.74 1.89
N ILE A 18 -1.28 -9.96 2.60
CA ILE A 18 0.03 -9.37 2.33
C ILE A 18 0.97 -10.51 1.97
N GLY A 19 1.57 -10.44 0.78
CA GLY A 19 2.49 -11.48 0.34
C GLY A 19 3.76 -11.51 1.19
N SER A 20 4.11 -12.68 1.72
CA SER A 20 5.36 -12.90 2.47
C SER A 20 6.57 -13.17 1.56
N ASN A 21 6.38 -13.27 0.23
CA ASN A 21 7.36 -13.78 -0.76
C ASN A 21 7.92 -15.18 -0.45
N LEU A 22 7.43 -15.84 0.60
CA LEU A 22 7.81 -17.21 0.96
C LEU A 22 6.87 -18.17 0.22
N SER A 23 7.45 -18.98 -0.66
CA SER A 23 6.76 -20.12 -1.27
C SER A 23 7.23 -21.36 -0.51
N PHE A 24 6.31 -22.06 0.14
CA PHE A 24 6.63 -23.33 0.78
C PHE A 24 6.49 -24.45 -0.25
N ILE A 25 7.50 -25.32 -0.28
CA ILE A 25 7.50 -26.55 -1.07
C ILE A 25 7.47 -27.70 -0.06
N ILE A 26 6.36 -28.44 0.02
CA ILE A 26 6.37 -29.71 0.73
C ILE A 26 6.87 -30.78 -0.25
N VAL A 27 8.05 -31.30 0.02
CA VAL A 27 8.57 -32.52 -0.60
C VAL A 27 8.82 -33.54 0.50
N ASN A 28 8.52 -34.81 0.24
CA ASN A 28 9.02 -35.90 1.07
C ASN A 28 10.57 -35.87 0.96
N PRO A 29 11.31 -35.55 2.04
CA PRO A 29 12.75 -35.30 1.94
C PRO A 29 13.51 -36.55 1.49
N GLU A 30 13.10 -37.73 1.95
CA GLU A 30 13.78 -38.99 1.63
C GLU A 30 13.57 -39.37 0.16
N GLU A 31 12.35 -39.22 -0.35
CA GLU A 31 12.01 -39.52 -1.75
C GLU A 31 12.70 -38.54 -2.71
N PHE A 32 12.71 -37.25 -2.36
CA PHE A 32 13.35 -36.20 -3.16
C PHE A 32 14.87 -36.37 -3.20
N ILE A 33 15.53 -36.56 -2.04
CA ILE A 33 16.97 -36.77 -1.96
C ILE A 33 17.38 -38.06 -2.71
N SER A 34 16.60 -39.13 -2.59
CA SER A 34 16.82 -40.37 -3.34
C SER A 34 16.76 -40.15 -4.85
N SER A 35 15.78 -39.37 -5.32
CA SER A 35 15.58 -39.07 -6.74
C SER A 35 16.69 -38.18 -7.31
N VAL A 36 17.13 -37.17 -6.55
CA VAL A 36 18.26 -36.30 -6.91
C VAL A 36 19.57 -37.09 -6.98
N ARG A 37 19.84 -37.99 -6.02
CA ARG A 37 21.06 -38.83 -6.01
C ARG A 37 21.11 -39.85 -7.15
N LYS A 38 19.96 -40.25 -7.68
CA LYS A 38 19.86 -41.20 -8.80
C LYS A 38 19.98 -40.54 -10.17
N ALA A 39 19.80 -39.23 -10.27
CA ALA A 39 19.99 -38.49 -11.51
C ALA A 39 21.48 -38.47 -11.89
N LYS A 40 21.81 -38.96 -13.09
CA LYS A 40 23.19 -39.04 -13.61
C LYS A 40 23.45 -38.01 -14.71
N SER A 41 22.43 -37.29 -15.13
CA SER A 41 22.48 -36.28 -16.19
C SER A 41 21.72 -35.02 -15.79
N ARG A 42 22.02 -33.92 -16.49
CA ARG A 42 21.33 -32.64 -16.29
C ARG A 42 19.85 -32.76 -16.68
N GLU A 43 19.52 -33.48 -17.76
CA GLU A 43 18.14 -33.69 -18.18
C GLU A 43 17.31 -34.47 -17.14
N GLU A 44 17.91 -35.47 -16.49
CA GLU A 44 17.26 -36.22 -15.41
C GLU A 44 17.05 -35.37 -14.16
N LEU A 45 18.03 -34.53 -13.80
CA LEU A 45 17.90 -33.60 -12.68
C LEU A 45 16.77 -32.60 -12.92
N GLU A 46 16.70 -32.04 -14.13
CA GLU A 46 15.61 -31.13 -14.53
C GLU A 46 14.25 -31.84 -14.54
N ARG A 47 14.20 -33.13 -14.89
CA ARG A 47 12.97 -33.94 -14.78
C ARG A 47 12.55 -34.14 -13.33
N VAL A 48 13.47 -34.50 -12.42
CA VAL A 48 13.19 -34.62 -10.99
C VAL A 48 12.67 -33.29 -10.41
N LEU A 49 13.27 -32.17 -10.81
CA LEU A 49 12.80 -30.85 -10.42
C LEU A 49 11.39 -30.55 -10.95
N ARG A 50 11.09 -30.85 -12.22
CA ARG A 50 9.75 -30.69 -12.81
C ARG A 50 8.70 -31.60 -12.15
N GLU A 51 9.05 -32.84 -11.82
CA GLU A 51 8.16 -33.77 -11.13
C GLU A 51 7.90 -33.36 -9.67
N ALA A 52 8.91 -32.80 -8.99
CA ALA A 52 8.74 -32.16 -7.69
C ALA A 52 7.85 -30.92 -7.79
N ASP A 53 7.99 -30.13 -8.86
CA ASP A 53 7.16 -28.95 -9.17
C ASP A 53 5.68 -29.33 -9.35
N LEU A 54 5.41 -30.50 -9.96
CA LEU A 54 4.06 -31.08 -10.11
C LEU A 54 3.49 -31.66 -8.80
N LYS A 55 4.35 -32.08 -7.86
CA LYS A 55 3.97 -32.55 -6.51
C LYS A 55 3.88 -31.42 -5.49
N ILE A 56 4.05 -30.15 -5.90
CA ILE A 56 3.84 -28.99 -5.02
C ILE A 56 2.38 -28.98 -4.56
N ILE A 57 2.16 -29.45 -3.33
CA ILE A 57 0.98 -29.06 -2.58
C ILE A 57 1.17 -27.57 -2.32
N LYS A 58 0.41 -26.72 -3.03
CA LYS A 58 0.36 -25.29 -2.74
C LYS A 58 -0.25 -25.13 -1.34
N GLU A 59 0.59 -25.09 -0.32
CA GLU A 59 0.18 -24.63 1.01
C GLU A 59 -0.35 -23.20 0.92
N TYR A 60 -1.14 -22.82 1.92
CA TYR A 60 -1.65 -21.47 1.99
C TYR A 60 -0.49 -20.48 2.00
N ALA A 61 -0.49 -19.55 1.04
CA ALA A 61 0.48 -18.48 1.01
C ALA A 61 0.34 -17.68 2.32
N THR A 62 1.41 -17.65 3.12
CA THR A 62 1.34 -17.22 4.51
C THR A 62 1.26 -15.71 4.65
N PHE A 63 0.55 -15.26 5.68
CA PHE A 63 0.59 -13.88 6.12
C PHE A 63 1.90 -13.65 6.91
N PRO A 64 2.60 -12.50 6.78
CA PRO A 64 3.79 -12.25 7.59
C PRO A 64 3.46 -12.25 9.09
N ILE A 65 4.24 -12.98 9.89
CA ILE A 65 4.01 -13.14 11.33
C ILE A 65 5.29 -12.79 12.10
N VAL A 66 5.18 -11.97 13.14
CA VAL A 66 6.25 -11.67 14.10
C VAL A 66 5.69 -11.88 15.50
N ALA A 67 6.39 -12.66 16.33
CA ALA A 67 5.98 -12.98 17.70
C ALA A 67 4.50 -13.41 17.80
N HIS A 68 4.07 -14.33 16.92
CA HIS A 68 2.70 -14.84 16.82
C HIS A 68 1.63 -13.82 16.42
N LYS A 69 2.01 -12.61 16.01
CA LYS A 69 1.07 -11.61 15.52
C LYS A 69 1.23 -11.42 14.01
N PRO A 70 0.12 -11.38 13.25
CA PRO A 70 0.14 -10.92 11.87
C PRO A 70 0.71 -9.50 11.80
N VAL A 71 1.65 -9.30 10.88
CA VAL A 71 2.36 -8.03 10.69
C VAL A 71 2.22 -7.59 9.23
N ILE A 72 2.06 -6.28 9.06
CA ILE A 72 2.10 -5.63 7.77
C ILE A 72 3.38 -4.80 7.75
N PRO A 73 4.35 -5.13 6.87
CA PRO A 73 5.60 -4.40 6.83
C PRO A 73 5.38 -2.90 6.58
N GLY A 74 6.12 -2.05 7.29
CA GLY A 74 6.05 -0.60 7.12
C GLY A 74 6.35 -0.17 5.69
N SER A 75 7.23 -0.90 5.00
CA SER A 75 7.53 -0.72 3.57
C SER A 75 6.32 -0.96 2.66
N SER A 76 5.41 -1.88 3.02
CA SER A 76 4.17 -2.14 2.28
C SER A 76 3.19 -0.99 2.44
N VAL A 77 3.02 -0.49 3.67
CA VAL A 77 2.20 0.68 3.97
C VAL A 77 2.73 1.92 3.26
N LYS A 78 4.04 2.18 3.40
CA LYS A 78 4.76 3.25 2.70
C LYS A 78 4.57 3.17 1.19
N GLY A 79 4.77 1.99 0.60
CA GLY A 79 4.61 1.78 -0.84
C GLY A 79 3.18 2.02 -1.32
N ASN A 80 2.17 1.66 -0.53
CA ASN A 80 0.78 1.95 -0.85
C ASN A 80 0.47 3.45 -0.83
N VAL A 81 0.82 4.15 0.24
CA VAL A 81 0.58 5.59 0.36
C VAL A 81 1.34 6.35 -0.72
N ARG A 82 2.62 6.03 -0.91
CA ARG A 82 3.47 6.60 -1.96
C ARG A 82 2.87 6.41 -3.34
N SER A 83 2.58 5.17 -3.75
CA SER A 83 2.08 4.90 -5.11
C SER A 83 0.75 5.59 -5.38
N ARG A 84 -0.15 5.66 -4.39
CA ARG A 84 -1.40 6.42 -4.52
C ARG A 84 -1.16 7.91 -4.72
N LEU A 85 -0.19 8.50 -4.02
CA LEU A 85 0.20 9.89 -4.25
C LEU A 85 0.84 10.10 -5.63
N GLU A 86 1.76 9.22 -6.04
CA GLU A 86 2.34 9.26 -7.39
C GLU A 86 1.26 9.24 -8.47
N LEU A 87 0.26 8.36 -8.31
CA LEU A 87 -0.91 8.23 -9.18
C LEU A 87 -1.94 9.35 -9.01
N SER A 88 -1.88 10.17 -7.96
CA SER A 88 -2.80 11.30 -7.78
C SER A 88 -2.27 12.58 -8.44
N PHE A 89 -0.95 12.71 -8.63
CA PHE A 89 -0.38 13.91 -9.24
C PHE A 89 -0.61 13.97 -10.76
N MET A 90 -1.11 15.11 -11.20
CA MET A 90 -1.39 15.54 -12.58
C MET A 90 -0.37 16.60 -13.04
N PRO A 91 -0.10 16.73 -14.34
CA PRO A 91 0.72 17.80 -14.88
C PRO A 91 0.07 19.16 -14.69
N LYS A 92 0.90 20.14 -14.33
CA LYS A 92 0.57 21.58 -14.37
C LYS A 92 1.75 22.31 -14.98
N ASN A 93 1.46 23.13 -15.99
CA ASN A 93 2.48 23.85 -16.76
C ASN A 93 3.59 22.92 -17.33
N GLY A 94 3.23 21.71 -17.74
CA GLY A 94 4.16 20.72 -18.31
C GLY A 94 5.01 19.96 -17.28
N TYR A 95 4.86 20.23 -15.98
CA TYR A 95 5.62 19.57 -14.91
C TYR A 95 4.72 18.70 -14.03
N VAL A 96 5.25 17.57 -13.54
CA VAL A 96 4.55 16.66 -12.61
C VAL A 96 5.43 16.45 -11.38
N ARG A 97 4.91 16.71 -10.18
CA ARG A 97 5.65 16.58 -8.90
C ARG A 97 5.95 15.14 -8.46
N SER A 98 5.86 14.16 -9.36
CA SER A 98 6.17 12.75 -9.08
C SER A 98 6.65 11.98 -10.32
N CYS A 99 7.75 11.24 -10.16
CA CYS A 99 8.41 10.51 -11.25
C CYS A 99 7.94 9.05 -11.42
N MET A 100 7.15 8.49 -10.49
CA MET A 100 6.77 7.06 -10.43
C MET A 100 7.95 6.09 -10.51
N ILE A 101 8.55 5.72 -9.36
CA ILE A 101 9.75 4.84 -9.33
C ILE A 101 9.60 3.51 -10.08
N ARG A 102 8.37 2.98 -10.20
CA ARG A 102 8.11 1.65 -10.78
C ARG A 102 7.29 1.66 -12.08
N ALA A 103 7.02 2.82 -12.69
CA ALA A 103 6.20 2.90 -13.90
C ALA A 103 7.02 3.15 -15.17
N SER A 104 6.43 2.87 -16.33
CA SER A 104 7.03 3.17 -17.63
C SER A 104 7.06 4.68 -17.89
N LYS A 105 8.16 5.18 -18.46
CA LYS A 105 8.33 6.59 -18.87
C LYS A 105 7.23 7.09 -19.80
N GLN A 106 6.72 6.17 -20.63
CA GLN A 106 5.69 6.44 -21.62
C GLN A 106 4.30 6.14 -21.08
N PRO A 107 3.27 6.87 -21.54
CA PRO A 107 1.88 6.52 -21.29
C PRO A 107 1.64 5.03 -21.55
N THR A 108 0.97 4.37 -20.61
CA THR A 108 0.66 2.95 -20.79
C THR A 108 -0.46 2.81 -21.81
N THR A 109 -0.34 1.82 -22.70
CA THR A 109 -1.47 1.42 -23.53
C THR A 109 -2.46 0.65 -22.68
N GLN A 110 -3.75 0.86 -22.94
CA GLN A 110 -4.80 0.20 -22.19
C GLN A 110 -4.71 -1.34 -22.38
N PRO A 111 -4.51 -2.12 -21.31
CA PRO A 111 -4.54 -3.57 -21.41
C PRO A 111 -5.96 -4.06 -21.75
N PRO A 112 -6.09 -5.15 -22.54
CA PRO A 112 -7.40 -5.76 -22.81
C PRO A 112 -8.14 -6.13 -21.53
N ARG A 113 -9.48 -6.04 -21.54
CA ARG A 113 -10.29 -6.43 -20.38
C ARG A 113 -10.02 -7.89 -20.02
N GLY A 114 -9.73 -8.15 -18.74
CA GLY A 114 -9.41 -9.48 -18.24
C GLY A 114 -7.91 -9.76 -18.02
N THR A 115 -7.00 -9.01 -18.67
CA THR A 115 -5.55 -9.26 -18.53
C THR A 115 -4.94 -8.60 -17.29
N GLN A 116 -3.78 -9.05 -16.83
CA GLN A 116 -3.13 -8.41 -15.66
C GLN A 116 -3.05 -6.88 -15.83
N GLY A 117 -3.42 -6.14 -14.78
CA GLY A 117 -3.33 -4.68 -14.75
C GLY A 117 -4.49 -3.91 -15.41
N TRP A 118 -5.42 -4.57 -16.10
CA TRP A 118 -6.50 -3.87 -16.84
C TRP A 118 -7.36 -2.95 -15.95
N ARG A 119 -7.67 -3.38 -14.72
CA ARG A 119 -8.46 -2.60 -13.74
C ARG A 119 -7.69 -1.43 -13.18
N HIS A 120 -6.42 -1.67 -12.83
CA HIS A 120 -5.50 -0.62 -12.38
C HIS A 120 -5.42 0.48 -13.44
N PHE A 121 -5.19 0.10 -14.70
CA PHE A 121 -5.16 1.05 -15.80
C PHE A 121 -6.45 1.87 -15.91
N ARG A 122 -7.63 1.22 -15.85
CA ARG A 122 -8.91 1.95 -15.97
C ARG A 122 -9.13 2.97 -14.84
N ILE A 123 -8.89 2.56 -13.59
CA ILE A 123 -9.03 3.43 -12.42
C ILE A 123 -8.10 4.64 -12.51
N TRP A 124 -6.87 4.43 -12.97
CA TRP A 124 -5.81 5.44 -13.01
C TRP A 124 -5.54 5.98 -14.43
N SER A 125 -6.48 5.82 -15.35
CA SER A 125 -6.26 6.07 -16.78
C SER A 125 -5.80 7.50 -17.07
N LYS A 126 -6.46 8.48 -16.43
CA LYS A 126 -6.14 9.90 -16.53
C LYS A 126 -4.71 10.24 -16.07
N THR A 127 -4.18 9.50 -15.09
CA THR A 127 -2.87 9.77 -14.46
C THR A 127 -1.74 8.95 -15.08
N LEU A 128 -2.11 7.98 -15.92
CA LEU A 128 -1.23 7.11 -16.70
C LEU A 128 -1.17 7.52 -18.19
N SER A 129 -1.94 8.53 -18.60
CA SER A 129 -2.07 8.98 -19.99
C SER A 129 -1.08 10.08 -20.40
N PHE A 130 -0.15 10.47 -19.53
CA PHE A 130 0.88 11.46 -19.82
C PHE A 130 2.27 10.94 -19.45
N ALA A 131 3.29 11.45 -20.14
CA ALA A 131 4.67 11.12 -19.86
C ALA A 131 5.14 11.76 -18.54
N ARG A 132 6.07 11.10 -17.86
CA ARG A 132 6.70 11.60 -16.64
C ARG A 132 8.21 11.71 -16.85
N GLU A 133 8.83 12.54 -16.03
CA GLU A 133 10.29 12.63 -15.97
C GLU A 133 10.92 11.31 -15.53
N GLU A 134 12.23 11.19 -15.76
CA GLU A 134 12.96 10.00 -15.34
C GLU A 134 12.88 9.80 -13.82
N THR A 135 12.96 8.53 -13.41
CA THR A 135 12.98 8.17 -12.01
C THR A 135 14.14 8.87 -11.31
N CYS A 136 13.85 9.62 -10.25
CA CYS A 136 14.89 10.34 -9.51
C CYS A 136 15.94 9.37 -8.96
N ASP A 137 17.20 9.68 -9.19
CA ASP A 137 18.35 8.96 -8.66
C ASP A 137 19.35 9.97 -8.07
N TYR A 138 19.52 9.91 -6.75
CA TYR A 138 20.38 10.82 -5.99
C TYR A 138 21.78 10.22 -5.75
N SER A 139 22.09 9.03 -6.30
CA SER A 139 23.37 8.35 -6.06
C SER A 139 24.60 9.08 -6.65
N GLU A 140 24.40 9.91 -7.68
CA GLU A 140 25.48 10.63 -8.38
C GLU A 140 25.50 12.14 -8.07
N GLY A 141 24.84 12.60 -7.01
CA GLY A 141 24.81 14.02 -6.66
C GLY A 141 24.08 14.89 -7.69
N LYS A 142 23.13 14.31 -8.45
CA LYS A 142 22.23 15.06 -9.32
C LYS A 142 21.40 16.04 -8.49
N ASP A 143 21.27 17.27 -9.01
CA ASP A 143 20.53 18.32 -8.33
C ASP A 143 19.03 18.02 -8.31
N GLY A 144 18.50 17.83 -7.10
CA GLY A 144 17.07 17.78 -6.82
C GLY A 144 16.39 16.44 -7.09
N VAL A 145 15.30 16.21 -6.37
CA VAL A 145 14.36 15.11 -6.58
C VAL A 145 12.94 15.66 -6.64
N CYS A 146 12.01 14.91 -7.23
CA CYS A 146 10.60 15.30 -7.16
C CYS A 146 10.07 15.23 -5.71
N LEU A 147 9.00 15.98 -5.43
CA LEU A 147 8.37 16.07 -4.10
C LEU A 147 8.13 14.70 -3.45
N ILE A 148 7.59 13.73 -4.21
CA ILE A 148 7.32 12.40 -3.66
C ILE A 148 8.59 11.62 -3.31
N CYS A 149 9.64 11.75 -4.11
CA CYS A 149 10.93 11.12 -3.82
C CYS A 149 11.64 11.78 -2.64
N ASP A 150 11.41 13.07 -2.39
CA ASP A 150 11.93 13.75 -1.20
C ASP A 150 11.25 13.22 0.08
N LEU A 151 9.90 13.20 0.09
CA LEU A 151 9.12 12.74 1.23
C LEU A 151 9.31 11.25 1.55
N PHE A 152 9.33 10.40 0.52
CA PHE A 152 9.34 8.94 0.65
C PHE A 152 10.71 8.30 0.35
N GLY A 153 11.72 9.09 0.00
CA GLY A 153 13.04 8.62 -0.40
C GLY A 153 13.08 8.02 -1.81
N THR A 154 14.30 7.89 -2.34
CA THR A 154 14.61 7.22 -3.61
C THR A 154 16.02 6.62 -3.54
N THR A 155 16.52 6.05 -4.63
CA THR A 155 17.91 5.59 -4.72
C THR A 155 18.86 6.73 -4.34
N GLY A 156 19.74 6.48 -3.37
CA GLY A 156 20.69 7.48 -2.88
C GLY A 156 20.10 8.54 -1.92
N LEU A 157 18.79 8.57 -1.67
CA LEU A 157 18.15 9.58 -0.81
C LEU A 157 17.29 8.94 0.29
N GLN A 158 17.58 9.31 1.55
CA GLN A 158 16.80 8.86 2.70
C GLN A 158 15.45 9.58 2.79
N SER A 159 14.41 8.83 3.13
CA SER A 159 13.05 9.33 3.37
C SER A 159 12.98 10.39 4.48
N LEU A 160 12.10 11.38 4.31
CA LEU A 160 11.65 12.24 5.40
C LEU A 160 10.53 11.59 6.25
N ILE A 161 9.80 10.64 5.67
CA ILE A 161 8.71 9.92 6.33
C ILE A 161 9.07 8.44 6.51
N ASN A 162 9.03 7.94 7.74
CA ASN A 162 9.31 6.55 8.08
C ASN A 162 8.04 5.87 8.61
N PHE A 163 7.84 4.61 8.19
CA PHE A 163 6.69 3.81 8.61
C PHE A 163 7.20 2.64 9.43
N SER A 164 6.70 2.49 10.66
CA SER A 164 6.92 1.28 11.42
C SER A 164 6.16 0.11 10.79
N ASP A 165 6.49 -1.10 11.22
CA ASP A 165 5.62 -2.24 10.98
C ASP A 165 4.28 -2.05 11.71
N PHE A 166 3.21 -2.56 11.08
CA PHE A 166 1.85 -2.49 11.56
C PHE A 166 1.45 -3.85 12.13
N ILE A 167 1.26 -3.93 13.44
CA ILE A 167 1.09 -5.17 14.19
C ILE A 167 -0.41 -5.41 14.48
N GLY A 168 -0.88 -6.64 14.31
CA GLY A 168 -2.25 -7.04 14.64
C GLY A 168 -2.62 -6.77 16.10
N ILE A 169 -3.76 -6.09 16.30
CA ILE A 169 -4.30 -5.73 17.62
C ILE A 169 -5.40 -6.69 18.06
N ASN A 170 -6.38 -6.93 17.19
CA ASN A 170 -7.51 -7.84 17.41
C ASN A 170 -7.48 -9.06 16.46
N VAL A 171 -6.30 -9.37 15.93
CA VAL A 171 -6.05 -10.50 15.03
C VAL A 171 -4.73 -11.13 15.43
N ASP A 172 -4.72 -12.46 15.51
CA ASP A 172 -3.54 -13.29 15.75
C ASP A 172 -3.40 -14.36 14.64
N TYR A 173 -2.28 -15.08 14.64
CA TYR A 173 -1.99 -16.10 13.63
C TYR A 173 -3.02 -17.24 13.56
N ARG A 174 -3.75 -17.53 14.64
CA ARG A 174 -4.78 -18.59 14.70
C ARG A 174 -6.13 -18.10 14.17
N THR A 175 -6.35 -16.79 14.18
CA THR A 175 -7.56 -16.15 13.66
C THR A 175 -7.50 -15.80 12.17
N LEU A 176 -6.37 -16.08 11.50
CA LEU A 176 -6.24 -15.92 10.06
C LEU A 176 -7.22 -16.87 9.35
N SER A 177 -7.86 -16.35 8.31
CA SER A 177 -8.80 -17.10 7.48
C SER A 177 -8.08 -17.75 6.32
N SER A 178 -8.21 -19.07 6.20
CA SER A 178 -7.82 -19.83 5.03
C SER A 178 -8.79 -19.57 3.88
N LEU A 179 -8.33 -18.90 2.82
CA LEU A 179 -9.13 -18.61 1.63
C LEU A 179 -8.63 -19.40 0.43
N GLU A 180 -9.54 -20.02 -0.30
CA GLU A 180 -9.28 -20.63 -1.60
C GLU A 180 -9.91 -19.76 -2.70
N LEU A 181 -9.07 -19.14 -3.52
CA LEU A 181 -9.49 -18.29 -4.63
C LEU A 181 -9.97 -19.14 -5.81
N PRO A 182 -10.86 -18.61 -6.69
CA PRO A 182 -11.40 -19.34 -7.83
C PRO A 182 -10.35 -19.95 -8.77
N GLU A 183 -9.16 -19.36 -8.84
CA GLU A 183 -8.05 -19.83 -9.66
C GLU A 183 -7.20 -20.93 -8.97
N GLY A 184 -7.66 -21.47 -7.82
CA GLY A 184 -6.99 -22.52 -7.06
C GLY A 184 -5.85 -22.03 -6.16
N GLU A 185 -5.68 -20.70 -6.02
CA GLU A 185 -4.71 -20.12 -5.09
C GLU A 185 -5.25 -20.18 -3.65
N LYS A 186 -4.46 -20.75 -2.73
CA LYS A 186 -4.77 -20.84 -1.31
C LYS A 186 -3.96 -19.78 -0.56
N LEU A 187 -4.60 -18.96 0.26
CA LEU A 187 -3.94 -17.89 1.02
C LEU A 187 -4.48 -17.73 2.45
N GLU A 188 -3.62 -17.35 3.38
CA GLU A 188 -4.03 -16.94 4.74
C GLU A 188 -4.28 -15.43 4.75
N ALA A 189 -5.49 -15.01 5.08
CA ALA A 189 -5.85 -13.60 5.13
C ALA A 189 -6.38 -13.18 6.49
N ALA A 190 -6.09 -11.94 6.87
CA ALA A 190 -6.74 -11.32 8.00
C ALA A 190 -8.23 -11.09 7.67
N PRO A 191 -9.16 -11.47 8.57
CA PRO A 191 -10.59 -11.32 8.33
C PRO A 191 -11.05 -9.86 8.26
N PRO A 192 -12.29 -9.60 7.79
CA PRO A 192 -12.92 -8.29 7.89
C PRO A 192 -12.93 -7.76 9.32
N GLY A 193 -12.61 -6.47 9.50
CA GLY A 193 -12.57 -5.82 10.81
C GLY A 193 -11.28 -6.03 11.62
N SER A 194 -10.27 -6.71 11.06
CA SER A 194 -8.93 -6.78 11.65
C SER A 194 -8.26 -5.41 11.69
N ILE A 195 -7.61 -5.10 12.81
CA ILE A 195 -6.95 -3.84 13.12
C ILE A 195 -5.45 -4.10 13.28
N PHE A 196 -4.67 -3.26 12.60
CA PHE A 196 -3.22 -3.25 12.68
C PHE A 196 -2.74 -1.87 13.11
N SER A 197 -1.89 -1.81 14.12
CA SER A 197 -1.36 -0.57 14.69
C SER A 197 0.13 -0.44 14.43
N GLY A 198 0.54 0.76 14.03
CA GLY A 198 1.92 1.17 13.84
C GLY A 198 2.02 2.69 14.03
N HIS A 199 3.22 3.23 13.88
CA HIS A 199 3.47 4.67 13.91
C HIS A 199 4.15 5.12 12.62
N ILE A 200 3.96 6.39 12.28
CA ILE A 200 4.59 7.05 11.16
C ILE A 200 5.38 8.22 11.74
N GLU A 201 6.67 8.25 11.49
CA GLU A 201 7.56 9.34 11.90
C GLU A 201 7.82 10.23 10.70
N PHE A 202 7.93 11.53 10.95
CA PHE A 202 8.30 12.51 9.94
C PHE A 202 9.33 13.48 10.52
N ARG A 203 10.18 14.04 9.66
CA ARG A 203 11.19 15.04 10.03
C ARG A 203 11.23 16.12 8.96
N ASN A 204 11.29 17.38 9.38
CA ASN A 204 11.41 18.54 8.48
C ASN A 204 10.39 18.55 7.33
N VAL A 205 9.16 18.10 7.60
CA VAL A 205 8.06 18.07 6.63
C VAL A 205 7.19 19.31 6.84
N LYS A 206 6.86 20.02 5.76
CA LYS A 206 5.99 21.20 5.84
C LYS A 206 4.54 20.81 6.15
N PRO A 207 3.71 21.72 6.70
CA PRO A 207 2.32 21.41 7.00
C PRO A 207 1.51 20.87 5.80
N GLU A 208 1.67 21.46 4.61
CA GLU A 208 1.02 21.03 3.37
C GLU A 208 1.50 19.64 2.88
N GLU A 209 2.74 19.26 3.20
CA GLU A 209 3.31 17.95 2.87
C GLU A 209 2.87 16.87 3.88
N LEU A 210 2.68 17.25 5.14
CA LEU A 210 2.07 16.40 6.15
C LEU A 210 0.60 16.14 5.82
N GLY A 211 -0.13 17.17 5.36
CA GLY A 211 -1.47 17.01 4.81
C GLY A 211 -1.48 16.13 3.55
N LEU A 212 -0.42 16.17 2.73
CA LEU A 212 -0.27 15.30 1.55
C LEU A 212 -0.11 13.83 1.95
N LEU A 213 0.67 13.54 3.00
CA LEU A 213 0.74 12.20 3.59
C LEU A 213 -0.66 11.72 4.02
N MET A 214 -1.41 12.56 4.74
CA MET A 214 -2.76 12.24 5.19
C MET A 214 -3.72 12.02 4.01
N TYR A 215 -3.63 12.87 2.99
CA TYR A 215 -4.39 12.76 1.75
C TYR A 215 -4.11 11.41 1.04
N GLY A 216 -2.84 11.01 0.98
CA GLY A 216 -2.39 9.73 0.43
C GLY A 216 -2.84 8.52 1.25
N MET A 217 -3.15 8.69 2.53
CA MET A 217 -3.82 7.69 3.38
C MET A 217 -5.34 7.68 3.19
N GLY A 218 -5.90 8.57 2.36
CA GLY A 218 -7.35 8.69 2.10
C GLY A 218 -8.09 9.56 3.12
N LEU A 219 -7.39 10.31 3.98
CA LEU A 219 -7.99 11.25 4.92
C LEU A 219 -8.42 12.53 4.20
N ARG A 220 -9.57 13.08 4.57
CA ARG A 220 -10.12 14.32 4.00
C ARG A 220 -10.55 15.28 5.11
N ASP A 221 -11.60 14.89 5.84
CA ASP A 221 -12.28 15.81 6.77
C ASP A 221 -12.17 15.41 8.24
N SER A 222 -11.57 14.24 8.51
CA SER A 222 -11.47 13.65 9.86
C SER A 222 -10.27 12.71 9.95
N ARG A 223 -10.00 12.22 11.16
CA ARG A 223 -8.96 11.21 11.46
C ARG A 223 -9.24 9.83 10.86
N GLU A 224 -10.45 9.59 10.36
CA GLU A 224 -10.80 8.39 9.60
C GLU A 224 -10.77 8.67 8.09
N GLY A 225 -9.98 7.89 7.36
CA GLY A 225 -9.91 7.98 5.91
C GLY A 225 -11.08 7.32 5.22
N ARG A 226 -11.25 7.58 3.93
CA ARG A 226 -12.11 6.76 3.07
C ARG A 226 -11.53 5.34 2.91
N PRO A 227 -12.33 4.36 2.47
CA PRO A 227 -11.82 3.06 2.04
C PRO A 227 -10.82 3.18 0.88
N VAL A 228 -9.76 2.38 0.92
CA VAL A 228 -8.64 2.41 -0.03
C VAL A 228 -8.17 0.99 -0.36
N LEU A 229 -7.52 0.80 -1.51
CA LEU A 229 -7.04 -0.48 -1.98
C LEU A 229 -5.62 -0.76 -1.47
N PHE A 230 -5.42 -1.90 -0.79
CA PHE A 230 -4.17 -2.30 -0.15
C PHE A 230 -3.88 -3.80 -0.32
N GLY A 231 -2.60 -4.18 -0.40
CA GLY A 231 -2.20 -5.59 -0.53
C GLY A 231 -2.32 -6.20 -1.94
N LYS A 232 -2.23 -7.52 -2.00
CA LYS A 232 -2.35 -8.33 -3.24
C LYS A 232 -3.84 -8.60 -3.52
N HIS A 233 -4.19 -8.85 -4.78
CA HIS A 233 -5.57 -9.08 -5.25
C HIS A 233 -6.58 -7.94 -5.01
N LYS A 234 -6.18 -6.80 -4.44
CA LYS A 234 -7.03 -5.62 -4.15
C LYS A 234 -7.91 -5.13 -5.30
N TYR A 235 -7.43 -5.31 -6.53
CA TYR A 235 -8.16 -4.92 -7.74
C TYR A 235 -9.17 -5.96 -8.21
N ARG A 236 -9.26 -7.16 -7.62
CA ARG A 236 -10.20 -8.20 -8.07
C ARG A 236 -11.43 -8.19 -7.17
N ARG A 237 -12.61 -8.35 -7.78
CA ARG A 237 -13.83 -8.75 -7.08
C ARG A 237 -14.09 -10.23 -7.36
N LEU A 238 -13.71 -11.07 -6.41
CA LEU A 238 -13.95 -12.52 -6.45
C LEU A 238 -15.20 -12.83 -5.62
N LYS A 239 -15.45 -14.11 -5.31
CA LYS A 239 -16.47 -14.50 -4.31
C LYS A 239 -16.22 -13.87 -2.94
N VAL A 240 -14.97 -13.53 -2.65
CA VAL A 240 -14.53 -12.78 -1.48
C VAL A 240 -13.89 -11.47 -1.93
N VAL A 241 -14.08 -10.40 -1.14
CA VAL A 241 -13.43 -9.12 -1.37
C VAL A 241 -12.13 -9.08 -0.58
N LEU A 242 -11.05 -8.70 -1.26
CA LEU A 242 -9.72 -8.58 -0.66
C LEU A 242 -9.20 -7.15 -0.81
N GLY A 243 -8.44 -6.72 0.19
CA GLY A 243 -7.58 -5.56 0.10
C GLY A 243 -8.31 -4.22 0.12
N VAL A 244 -9.51 -4.11 0.70
CA VAL A 244 -10.14 -2.83 1.03
C VAL A 244 -9.89 -2.52 2.51
N VAL A 245 -9.19 -1.43 2.77
CA VAL A 245 -8.77 -1.04 4.12
C VAL A 245 -9.10 0.43 4.39
N ARG A 246 -9.05 0.83 5.65
CA ARG A 246 -9.16 2.21 6.09
C ARG A 246 -7.96 2.59 6.96
N TYR A 247 -7.40 3.76 6.71
CA TYR A 247 -6.44 4.37 7.62
C TYR A 247 -7.17 5.21 8.67
N VAL A 248 -6.72 5.10 9.92
CA VAL A 248 -7.25 5.86 11.05
C VAL A 248 -6.07 6.38 11.84
N ILE A 249 -6.03 7.69 12.10
CA ILE A 249 -5.02 8.32 12.95
C ILE A 249 -5.58 8.41 14.37
N ASN A 250 -4.87 7.82 15.33
CA ASN A 250 -5.28 7.86 16.73
C ASN A 250 -4.77 9.11 17.45
N SER A 251 -3.56 9.54 17.11
CA SER A 251 -2.90 10.70 17.69
C SER A 251 -1.85 11.27 16.75
N LEU A 252 -1.60 12.57 16.88
CA LEU A 252 -0.40 13.22 16.37
C LEU A 252 0.40 13.73 17.57
N SER A 253 1.73 13.65 17.52
CA SER A 253 2.60 14.17 18.58
C SER A 253 3.83 14.82 17.96
N LEU A 254 4.26 15.93 18.56
CA LEU A 254 5.52 16.58 18.22
C LEU A 254 6.55 16.28 19.31
N THR A 255 7.80 16.06 18.92
CA THR A 255 8.89 15.92 19.89
C THR A 255 9.21 17.29 20.50
N GLU A 256 9.90 17.31 21.65
CA GLU A 256 10.27 18.55 22.35
C GLU A 256 11.16 19.48 21.51
N PHE A 257 11.87 18.93 20.52
CA PHE A 257 12.78 19.65 19.63
C PHE A 257 12.14 20.06 18.30
N SER A 258 10.84 19.82 18.12
CA SER A 258 10.12 20.20 16.90
C SER A 258 9.76 21.69 16.89
N GLU A 259 9.52 22.26 15.72
CA GLU A 259 8.81 23.54 15.61
C GLU A 259 7.31 23.34 15.92
N SER A 260 6.62 24.42 16.33
CA SER A 260 5.16 24.36 16.56
C SER A 260 4.42 24.17 15.24
N LEU A 261 3.45 23.24 15.21
CA LEU A 261 2.60 23.04 14.05
C LEU A 261 1.35 23.91 14.17
N ARG A 262 1.29 24.98 13.36
CA ARG A 262 0.19 25.95 13.36
C ARG A 262 -0.55 25.95 12.03
N VAL A 263 -1.82 25.52 12.03
CA VAL A 263 -2.65 25.45 10.82
C VAL A 263 -4.10 25.80 11.15
N ASP A 264 -4.68 26.77 10.44
CA ASP A 264 -6.09 27.21 10.57
C ASP A 264 -6.57 27.33 12.03
N GLY A 265 -5.78 28.00 12.88
CA GLY A 265 -6.10 28.24 14.30
C GLY A 265 -5.93 27.04 15.23
N THR A 266 -5.44 25.90 14.72
CA THR A 266 -4.96 24.78 15.53
C THR A 266 -3.46 24.94 15.76
N ASP A 267 -3.02 24.93 17.02
CA ASP A 267 -1.61 24.97 17.42
C ASP A 267 -1.25 23.68 18.16
N VAL A 268 -0.22 22.99 17.68
CA VAL A 268 0.38 21.84 18.36
C VAL A 268 1.76 22.27 18.80
N ALA A 269 1.92 22.42 20.12
CA ALA A 269 3.20 22.80 20.71
C ALA A 269 4.22 21.64 20.68
N PRO A 270 5.51 21.92 20.67
CA PRO A 270 6.55 20.90 20.84
C PRO A 270 6.35 20.12 22.15
N GLY A 271 6.59 18.81 22.12
CA GLY A 271 6.35 17.90 23.25
C GLY A 271 4.88 17.58 23.54
N SER A 272 3.93 18.15 22.78
CA SER A 272 2.50 17.90 22.97
C SER A 272 1.94 16.85 22.01
N SER A 273 0.74 16.34 22.32
CA SER A 273 -0.01 15.42 21.48
C SER A 273 -1.46 15.85 21.31
N VAL A 274 -1.99 15.66 20.11
CA VAL A 274 -3.39 15.94 19.74
C VAL A 274 -4.11 14.62 19.47
N ARG A 275 -5.35 14.51 19.98
CA ARG A 275 -6.23 13.35 19.86
C ARG A 275 -7.67 13.78 19.58
N ASP A 276 -8.49 12.80 19.23
CA ASP A 276 -9.96 12.92 19.12
C ASP A 276 -10.42 14.10 18.26
N THR A 277 -11.42 14.87 18.72
CA THR A 277 -12.03 15.94 17.93
C THR A 277 -11.05 17.05 17.53
N ASN A 278 -10.00 17.28 18.31
CA ASN A 278 -8.95 18.23 17.94
C ASN A 278 -8.06 17.68 16.82
N LEU A 279 -7.87 16.36 16.79
CA LEU A 279 -7.18 15.69 15.69
C LEU A 279 -8.01 15.75 14.41
N ASP A 280 -9.34 15.60 14.48
CA ASP A 280 -10.21 15.76 13.30
C ASP A 280 -10.09 17.16 12.68
N LYS A 281 -10.07 18.21 13.51
CA LYS A 281 -9.85 19.59 13.06
C LYS A 281 -8.47 19.74 12.42
N LEU A 282 -7.43 19.27 13.09
CA LEU A 282 -6.05 19.34 12.57
C LEU A 282 -5.90 18.64 11.22
N VAL A 283 -6.42 17.41 11.09
CA VAL A 283 -6.37 16.65 9.83
C VAL A 283 -7.09 17.41 8.70
N ARG A 284 -8.29 17.92 8.97
CA ARG A 284 -9.05 18.71 7.99
C ARG A 284 -8.27 19.94 7.54
N SER A 285 -7.69 20.68 8.47
CA SER A 285 -6.90 21.89 8.19
C SER A 285 -5.65 21.58 7.36
N LEU A 286 -4.91 20.52 7.71
CA LEU A 286 -3.72 20.09 6.95
C LEU A 286 -4.08 19.64 5.54
N VAL A 287 -5.12 18.82 5.38
CA VAL A 287 -5.55 18.33 4.06
C VAL A 287 -6.08 19.47 3.20
N LYS A 288 -6.82 20.42 3.78
CA LYS A 288 -7.27 21.62 3.07
C LYS A 288 -6.08 22.44 2.56
N LEU A 289 -5.06 22.66 3.40
CA LEU A 289 -3.84 23.36 3.00
C LEU A 289 -3.14 22.64 1.83
N THR A 290 -3.05 21.31 1.87
CA THR A 290 -2.55 20.50 0.74
C THR A 290 -3.35 20.71 -0.54
N GLN A 291 -4.69 20.70 -0.45
CA GLN A 291 -5.56 20.88 -1.62
C GLN A 291 -5.43 22.28 -2.22
N GLU A 292 -5.18 23.29 -1.39
CA GLU A 292 -4.93 24.67 -1.82
C GLU A 292 -3.55 24.81 -2.48
N GLU A 293 -2.49 24.29 -1.87
CA GLU A 293 -1.12 24.33 -2.40
C GLU A 293 -1.01 23.59 -3.74
N PHE A 294 -1.53 22.36 -3.80
CA PHE A 294 -1.44 21.51 -4.98
C PHE A 294 -2.72 21.54 -5.82
N LYS A 295 -3.42 22.68 -5.81
CA LYS A 295 -4.63 22.88 -6.60
C LYS A 295 -4.36 22.64 -8.08
N GLU A 296 -5.25 21.87 -8.71
CA GLU A 296 -5.16 21.38 -10.10
C GLU A 296 -4.06 20.35 -10.37
N GLU A 297 -3.15 20.12 -9.41
CA GLU A 297 -2.09 19.12 -9.50
C GLU A 297 -2.50 17.80 -8.85
N LEU A 298 -3.50 17.79 -7.96
CA LEU A 298 -3.99 16.56 -7.31
C LEU A 298 -5.35 16.13 -7.87
N ALA A 299 -5.38 14.95 -8.47
CA ALA A 299 -6.61 14.23 -8.77
C ALA A 299 -7.12 13.50 -7.52
N ASP A 300 -8.38 13.73 -7.15
CA ASP A 300 -9.02 12.99 -6.06
C ASP A 300 -9.78 11.76 -6.58
N ILE A 301 -9.05 10.65 -6.72
CA ILE A 301 -9.58 9.40 -7.27
C ILE A 301 -10.02 8.46 -6.14
N ASP A 302 -11.31 8.20 -6.03
CA ASP A 302 -11.88 7.16 -5.15
C ASP A 302 -11.72 5.78 -5.81
N GLU A 303 -10.53 5.19 -5.63
CA GLU A 303 -10.16 3.91 -6.25
C GLU A 303 -11.08 2.73 -5.89
N VAL A 304 -11.76 2.76 -4.74
CA VAL A 304 -12.70 1.69 -4.36
C VAL A 304 -13.99 1.85 -5.17
N ARG A 305 -14.52 3.06 -5.25
CA ARG A 305 -15.71 3.37 -6.04
C ARG A 305 -15.47 3.19 -7.55
N GLU A 306 -14.33 3.61 -8.06
CA GLU A 306 -13.97 3.41 -9.47
C GLU A 306 -13.83 1.92 -9.79
N LEU A 307 -13.28 1.11 -8.88
CA LEU A 307 -13.22 -0.33 -9.07
C LEU A 307 -14.61 -0.97 -9.15
N GLU A 308 -15.58 -0.52 -8.36
CA GLU A 308 -16.96 -0.99 -8.43
C GLU A 308 -17.62 -0.65 -9.78
N ARG A 309 -17.37 0.55 -10.32
CA ARG A 309 -17.83 0.92 -11.67
C ARG A 309 -17.23 0.03 -12.75
N VAL A 310 -15.91 -0.17 -12.69
CA VAL A 310 -15.17 -0.98 -13.65
C VAL A 310 -15.65 -2.44 -13.66
N GLU A 311 -16.01 -2.99 -12.50
CA GLU A 311 -16.52 -4.37 -12.38
C GLU A 311 -17.99 -4.49 -12.82
N SER A 312 -18.82 -3.49 -12.54
CA SER A 312 -20.22 -3.45 -13.00
C SER A 312 -20.38 -3.20 -14.50
N GLY A 313 -19.30 -2.86 -15.20
CA GLY A 313 -19.31 -2.62 -16.65
C GLY A 313 -19.85 -1.24 -17.03
N ALA A 314 -19.96 -0.34 -16.06
CA ALA A 314 -20.24 1.07 -16.25
C ALA A 314 -19.00 1.86 -16.71
#